data_AF-K1SJY7-F1
#
_entry.id   AF-K1SJY7-F1
#
_cell.length_a   1.000
_cell.length_b   1.000
_cell.length_c   1.000
_cell.angle_alpha   90.00
_cell.angle_beta   90.00
_cell.angle_gamma   90.00
#
_symmetry.space_group_name_H-M   'P 1'
#
loop_
_entity.id
_entity.type
_entity.pdbx_description
1 polymer ?
#
loop_
_entity_poly.entity_id
_entity_poly.type
_entity_poly.pdbx_seq_one_letter_code
_entity_poly.pdbx_strand_id
1 'polypeptide(L)' 'MKTFFNVEDLGDLKAALAEAQEVKANRFGYQELGKNKTLLMIFFNNSLV' A
#
# COMPACT_ATOMS: atom_id res chain seq x y z
N MET A 1 5.59 -6.23 7.45
CA MET A 1 6.43 -5.28 6.68
C MET A 1 6.88 -4.16 7.61
N LYS A 2 8.19 -3.89 7.74
CA LYS A 2 8.73 -2.78 8.56
C LYS A 2 9.12 -1.56 7.71
N THR A 3 9.54 -1.79 6.48
CA THR A 3 9.92 -0.82 5.44
C THR A 3 9.45 -1.35 4.09
N PHE A 4 9.41 -0.49 3.07
CA PHE A 4 9.06 -0.85 1.69
C PHE A 4 9.98 -0.11 0.71
N PHE A 5 11.17 -0.65 0.49
CA PHE A 5 12.19 -0.10 -0.42
C PHE A 5 12.42 -0.98 -1.65
N ASN A 6 12.40 -2.30 -1.48
CA ASN A 6 12.66 -3.26 -2.56
C ASN A 6 11.54 -4.31 -2.67
N VAL A 7 11.55 -5.10 -3.75
CA VAL A 7 10.51 -6.12 -4.01
C VAL A 7 10.47 -7.20 -2.94
N GLU A 8 11.62 -7.51 -2.33
CA GLU A 8 11.74 -8.52 -1.28
C GLU A 8 10.99 -8.14 0.00
N ASP A 9 10.77 -6.84 0.24
CA ASP A 9 10.00 -6.36 1.40
C ASP A 9 8.53 -6.78 1.33
N LEU A 10 8.02 -7.02 0.11
CA LEU A 10 6.65 -7.46 -0.16
C LEU A 10 6.40 -8.92 0.21
N GLY A 11 7.44 -9.76 0.25
CA GLY A 11 7.33 -11.19 0.52
C GLY A 11 6.78 -11.99 -0.67
N ASP A 12 5.80 -12.86 -0.42
CA ASP A 12 5.21 -13.69 -1.49
C ASP A 12 4.36 -12.85 -2.45
N LEU A 13 4.80 -12.80 -3.71
CA LEU A 13 4.14 -12.03 -4.76
C LEU A 13 2.73 -12.55 -5.09
N LYS A 14 2.47 -13.85 -4.91
CA LYS A 14 1.13 -14.40 -5.19
C LYS A 14 0.10 -13.89 -4.19
N ALA A 15 0.44 -13.88 -2.91
CA ALA A 15 -0.40 -13.31 -1.87
C ALA A 15 -0.65 -11.81 -2.10
N ALA A 16 0.41 -11.05 -2.39
CA ALA A 16 0.29 -9.61 -2.66
C ALA A 16 -0.62 -9.29 -3.86
N LEU A 17 -0.55 -10.09 -4.94
CA LEU A 17 -1.42 -9.93 -6.10
C LEU A 17 -2.89 -10.27 -5.79
N ALA A 18 -3.14 -11.27 -4.95
CA ALA A 18 -4.49 -11.61 -4.51
C ALA A 18 -5.11 -10.48 -3.69
N GLU A 19 -4.36 -9.94 -2.72
CA GLU A 19 -4.80 -8.78 -1.92
C GLU A 19 -5.05 -7.55 -2.80
N ALA A 20 -4.21 -7.29 -3.80
CA ALA A 20 -4.41 -6.19 -4.74
C ALA A 20 -5.72 -6.34 -5.55
N GLN A 21 -6.08 -7.57 -5.95
CA GLN A 21 -7.35 -7.84 -6.63
C GLN A 21 -8.55 -7.63 -5.70
N GLU A 22 -8.45 -8.07 -4.44
CA GLU A 22 -9.49 -7.86 -3.42
C GLU A 22 -9.76 -6.37 -3.18
N VAL A 23 -8.70 -5.58 -2.93
CA VAL A 23 -8.81 -4.12 -2.72
C VAL A 23 -9.37 -3.42 -3.97
N LYS A 24 -9.04 -3.90 -5.17
CA LYS A 24 -9.60 -3.35 -6.40
C LYS A 24 -11.10 -3.62 -6.51
N ALA A 25 -11.56 -4.82 -6.13
CA ALA A 25 -12.97 -5.19 -6.15
C ALA A 25 -13.78 -4.52 -5.02
N ASN A 26 -13.18 -4.31 -3.85
CA ASN A 26 -13.80 -3.69 -2.68
C ASN A 26 -12.95 -2.52 -2.15
N ARG A 27 -13.03 -1.39 -2.84
CA ARG A 27 -12.15 -0.22 -2.62
C ARG A 27 -12.10 0.28 -1.17
N PHE A 28 -13.21 0.20 -0.45
CA PHE A 28 -13.32 0.72 0.92
C PHE A 28 -13.39 -0.41 1.97
N GLY A 29 -13.15 -1.66 1.58
CA GLY A 29 -13.23 -2.83 2.48
C GLY A 29 -12.34 -2.71 3.72
N TYR A 30 -11.25 -1.94 3.65
CA TYR A 30 -10.31 -1.70 4.74
C TYR A 30 -10.25 -0.24 5.21
N GLN A 31 -11.28 0.57 4.96
CA GLN A 31 -11.26 2.01 5.28
C GLN A 31 -10.91 2.32 6.76
N GLU A 32 -11.36 1.47 7.70
CA GLU A 32 -11.11 1.67 9.13
C GLU A 32 -9.66 1.36 9.54
N LEU A 33 -8.88 0.65 8.71
CA LEU A 33 -7.51 0.26 9.02
C LEU A 33 -6.59 1.48 9.19
N GLY A 34 -6.86 2.56 8.43
CA GLY A 34 -6.13 3.83 8.49
C GLY A 34 -6.68 4.82 9.52
N LYS A 35 -7.72 4.46 10.29
CA LYS A 35 -8.37 5.40 11.21
C LYS A 35 -7.40 5.89 12.28
N ASN A 36 -7.33 7.21 12.43
CA ASN A 36 -6.41 7.91 13.32
C ASN A 36 -4.92 7.60 13.02
N LYS A 37 -4.58 7.32 11.75
CA LYS A 37 -3.20 7.23 11.26
C LYS A 37 -2.93 8.38 10.29
N THR A 38 -1.72 8.92 10.34
CA THR A 38 -1.28 10.04 9.49
C THR A 38 -0.17 9.58 8.57
N LEU A 39 -0.32 9.82 7.26
CA LEU A 39 0.71 9.61 6.25
C LEU A 39 1.44 10.93 5.96
N LEU A 40 2.77 10.92 6.00
CA LEU A 40 3.62 12.04 5.54
C LEU A 40 4.31 11.65 4.23
N MET A 41 4.13 12.45 3.19
CA MET A 41 4.80 12.27 1.90
C MET A 41 5.82 13.39 1.69
N ILE A 42 7.08 13.02 1.42
CA ILE A 42 8.17 13.98 1.16
C ILE A 42 8.63 13.79 -0.29
N PHE A 43 8.56 14.87 -1.06
CA PHE A 43 8.96 14.89 -2.47
C PHE A 43 10.15 15.84 -2.65
N PHE A 44 11.31 15.28 -3.00
CA PHE A 44 12.47 16.08 -3.41
C PHE A 44 12.37 16.54 -4.87
N ASN A 45 11.51 15.89 -5.66
CA ASN A 45 11.16 16.27 -7.02
C ASN A 45 9.64 16.18 -7.17
N ASN A 46 9.05 17.11 -7.92
CA ASN A 46 7.61 17.08 -8.19
C ASN A 46 7.22 15.81 -8.95
N SER A 47 6.07 15.24 -8.61
CA SER A 47 5.49 14.07 -9.26
C SER A 47 3.99 14.24 -9.41
N LEU A 48 3.46 13.83 -10.56
CA LEU A 48 2.02 13.70 -10.82
C LEU A 48 1.80 12.31 -11.42
N VAL A 49 1.20 11.41 -10.63
CA VAL A 49 0.79 10.05 -11.03
C VAL A 49 -0.62 9.80 -10.53
#